data_AF-A0A024VG40-F1
#
_entry.id   AF-A0A024VG40-F1
#
_cell.length_a   1.000
_cell.length_b   1.000
_cell.length_c   1.000
_cell.angle_alpha   90.00
_cell.angle_beta   90.00
_cell.angle_gamma   90.00
#
_symmetry.space_group_name_H-M   'P 1'
#
loop_
_entity.id
_entity.type
_entity.pdbx_description
1 polymer ?
#
loop_
_entity_poly.entity_id
_entity_poly.type
_entity_poly.pdbx_seq_one_letter_code
_entity_poly.pdbx_strand_id
1 'polypeptide(L)'
;MARDPRGGGSEEDDIDHKSVKHLLDSIGKKVHEEVINGDAAKKYIEELKGKLSLATLLGVESASTDKPCDFEYAKLISGSGVTARGDPCGSASDKRFSKERVAEYDEKKIRDTNKSKGGNNEGQCAPYRRLSLCNKNFQNINNIDSDKARHNLLAEVCMAAKYEGESIKTHYKQYDAEYPSGSSFTTCTALARSFADIGDIVRGRDLYRGGGRGKGKEKLDDKLKGIFGDIYKDVTRGSNWQALKTRYENDTENYFQLREDWWTANRATIWEAIT
;
A
#
# COMPACT_ATOMS: atom_id res chain seq x y z
N MET A 1 -36.71 18.43 -48.92
CA MET A 1 -36.03 18.95 -47.71
C MET A 1 -35.98 17.84 -46.68
N ALA A 2 -34.99 16.94 -46.81
CA ALA A 2 -34.74 15.93 -45.79
C ALA A 2 -33.95 16.60 -44.66
N ARG A 3 -34.44 16.46 -43.43
CA ARG A 3 -33.75 16.93 -42.23
C ARG A 3 -32.67 15.89 -41.88
N ASP A 4 -31.41 16.33 -41.85
CA ASP A 4 -30.32 15.57 -41.26
C ASP A 4 -30.61 15.24 -39.79
N PRO A 5 -30.35 14.02 -39.31
CA PRO A 5 -30.30 13.74 -37.89
C PRO A 5 -29.01 14.33 -37.33
N ARG A 6 -29.18 15.19 -36.32
CA ARG A 6 -28.11 15.71 -35.46
C ARG A 6 -27.18 14.58 -35.04
N GLY A 7 -25.89 14.76 -35.33
CA GLY A 7 -24.82 13.93 -34.79
C GLY A 7 -24.92 13.89 -33.27
N GLY A 8 -25.17 12.69 -32.73
CA GLY A 8 -24.85 12.39 -31.35
C GLY A 8 -23.34 12.41 -31.24
N GLY A 9 -22.79 13.44 -30.58
CA GLY A 9 -21.44 13.35 -30.08
C GLY A 9 -21.41 12.21 -29.07
N SER A 10 -20.71 11.13 -29.40
CA SER A 10 -20.20 10.23 -28.38
C SER A 10 -19.32 11.08 -27.47
N GLU A 11 -19.67 11.21 -26.20
CA GLU A 11 -18.67 11.51 -25.17
C GLU A 11 -17.62 10.40 -25.31
N GLU A 12 -16.51 10.75 -25.96
CA GLU A 12 -15.36 9.87 -26.09
C GLU A 12 -14.85 9.67 -24.66
N ASP A 13 -15.03 8.46 -24.12
CA ASP A 13 -14.54 8.13 -22.78
C ASP A 13 -13.06 8.53 -22.70
N ASP A 14 -12.72 9.52 -21.86
CA ASP A 14 -11.34 10.06 -21.70
C ASP A 14 -10.40 9.02 -21.10
N ILE A 15 -10.10 7.97 -21.85
CA ILE A 15 -9.31 6.80 -21.50
C ILE A 15 -8.17 6.71 -22.51
N ASP A 16 -6.93 6.86 -22.04
CA ASP A 16 -5.75 6.82 -22.91
C ASP A 16 -5.35 5.37 -23.23
N HIS A 17 -5.53 4.97 -24.49
CA HIS A 17 -5.22 3.61 -24.96
C HIS A 17 -3.79 3.46 -25.56
N LYS A 18 -2.88 4.43 -25.40
CA LYS A 18 -1.52 4.39 -26.00
C LYS A 18 -0.66 3.21 -25.54
N SER A 19 -0.88 2.72 -24.32
CA SER A 19 -0.27 1.50 -23.81
C SER A 19 -1.10 0.93 -22.67
N VAL A 20 -0.84 -0.32 -22.28
CA VAL A 20 -1.50 -0.94 -21.10
C VAL A 20 -1.30 -0.07 -19.84
N LYS A 21 -0.13 0.57 -19.69
CA LYS A 21 0.12 1.48 -18.58
C LYS A 21 -0.81 2.70 -18.63
N HIS A 22 -0.89 3.37 -19.79
CA HIS A 22 -1.75 4.55 -19.97
C HIS A 22 -3.23 4.22 -19.74
N LEU A 23 -3.67 3.06 -20.21
CA LEU A 23 -5.04 2.57 -20.03
C LEU A 23 -5.36 2.39 -18.55
N LEU A 24 -4.52 1.64 -17.83
CA LEU A 24 -4.72 1.37 -16.40
C LEU A 24 -4.60 2.63 -15.55
N ASP A 25 -3.69 3.55 -15.88
CA ASP A 25 -3.56 4.83 -15.19
C ASP A 25 -4.79 5.73 -15.39
N SER A 26 -5.36 5.75 -16.61
CA SER A 26 -6.56 6.53 -16.92
C SER A 26 -7.78 6.02 -16.16
N ILE A 27 -7.97 4.69 -16.13
CA ILE A 27 -9.01 4.05 -15.32
C ILE A 27 -8.77 4.33 -13.83
N GLY A 28 -7.53 4.16 -13.36
CA GLY A 28 -7.14 4.42 -11.98
C GLY A 28 -7.41 5.86 -11.53
N LYS A 29 -7.20 6.84 -12.42
CA LYS A 29 -7.55 8.25 -12.18
C LYS A 29 -9.05 8.42 -11.96
N LYS A 30 -9.89 7.88 -12.86
CA LYS A 30 -11.36 7.96 -12.74
C LYS A 30 -11.85 7.31 -11.45
N VAL A 31 -11.38 6.10 -11.14
CA VAL A 31 -11.72 5.41 -9.87
C VAL A 31 -11.29 6.23 -8.66
N HIS A 32 -10.10 6.85 -8.69
CA HIS A 32 -9.65 7.70 -7.59
C HIS A 32 -10.54 8.94 -7.43
N GLU A 33 -10.90 9.60 -8.52
CA GLU A 33 -11.79 10.77 -8.53
C GLU A 33 -13.18 10.45 -7.97
N GLU A 34 -13.76 9.31 -8.33
CA GLU A 34 -15.03 8.84 -7.77
C GLU A 34 -14.95 8.64 -6.25
N VAL A 35 -13.86 8.07 -5.76
CA VAL A 35 -13.66 7.82 -4.33
C VAL A 35 -13.50 9.13 -3.54
N ILE A 36 -12.77 10.12 -4.05
CA ILE A 36 -12.51 11.38 -3.32
C ILE A 36 -13.62 12.43 -3.44
N ASN A 37 -14.38 12.42 -4.54
CA ASN A 37 -15.34 13.48 -4.82
C ASN A 37 -16.73 13.28 -4.19
N GLY A 38 -17.03 12.10 -3.64
CA GLY A 38 -18.25 11.89 -2.88
C GLY A 38 -18.30 12.75 -1.61
N ASP A 39 -19.38 13.50 -1.38
CA ASP A 39 -19.54 14.37 -0.19
C ASP A 39 -19.40 13.62 1.14
N ALA A 40 -19.77 12.34 1.13
CA ALA A 40 -19.56 11.41 2.24
C ALA A 40 -18.05 11.16 2.47
N ALA A 41 -17.27 10.95 1.41
CA ALA A 41 -15.84 10.63 1.51
C ALA A 41 -15.04 11.76 2.19
N LYS A 42 -15.34 13.02 1.85
CA LYS A 42 -14.66 14.19 2.46
C LYS A 42 -14.78 14.24 3.99
N LYS A 43 -15.94 13.85 4.54
CA LYS A 43 -16.18 13.87 6.00
C LYS A 43 -15.37 12.81 6.74
N TYR A 44 -15.14 11.65 6.15
CA TYR A 44 -14.46 10.52 6.81
C TYR A 44 -12.95 10.51 6.55
N ILE A 45 -12.52 11.00 5.38
CA ILE A 45 -11.11 11.06 5.00
C ILE A 45 -10.29 11.87 6.02
N GLU A 46 -10.80 13.03 6.45
CA GLU A 46 -10.07 13.86 7.43
C GLU A 46 -9.93 13.21 8.80
N GLU A 47 -10.94 12.46 9.26
CA GLU A 47 -10.89 11.73 10.54
C GLU A 47 -9.89 10.56 10.49
N LEU A 48 -9.76 9.92 9.33
CA LEU A 48 -8.83 8.80 9.09
C LEU A 48 -7.39 9.25 8.81
N LYS A 49 -7.19 10.54 8.56
CA LYS A 49 -5.88 11.10 8.24
C LYS A 49 -4.95 10.96 9.45
N GLY A 50 -3.85 10.23 9.23
CA GLY A 50 -2.79 10.09 10.19
C GLY A 50 -1.95 11.37 10.28
N LYS A 51 -1.32 11.57 11.43
CA LYS A 51 -0.35 12.63 11.67
C LYS A 51 0.89 11.97 12.22
N LEU A 52 2.02 12.06 11.50
CA LEU A 52 3.25 11.44 11.94
C LEU A 52 3.71 12.04 13.27
N SER A 53 3.49 13.33 13.50
CA SER A 53 3.77 14.00 14.78
C SER A 53 3.06 13.37 15.97
N LEU A 54 1.91 12.70 15.76
CA LEU A 54 1.15 12.04 16.81
C LEU A 54 1.47 10.55 16.95
N ALA A 55 2.29 9.99 16.07
CA ALA A 55 2.76 8.62 16.21
C ALA A 55 3.68 8.51 17.44
N THR A 56 3.53 7.42 18.19
CA THR A 56 4.32 7.13 19.38
C THR A 56 5.72 6.67 18.96
N LEU A 57 6.73 7.44 19.37
CA LEU A 57 8.14 7.07 19.36
C LEU A 57 8.57 6.76 20.80
N LEU A 58 9.36 5.70 20.99
CA LEU A 58 9.97 5.36 22.29
C LEU A 58 8.98 5.07 23.45
N GLY A 59 7.73 4.73 23.14
CA GLY A 59 6.72 4.33 24.14
C GLY A 59 6.11 5.48 24.95
N VAL A 60 6.62 6.71 24.80
CA VAL A 60 6.15 7.87 25.59
C VAL A 60 6.14 9.19 24.80
N GLU A 61 7.02 9.39 23.82
CA GLU A 61 7.15 10.68 23.10
C GLU A 61 6.45 10.65 21.75
N SER A 62 5.74 11.73 21.41
CA SER A 62 5.19 11.93 20.07
C SER A 62 6.30 12.44 19.14
N ALA A 63 6.24 12.13 17.84
CA ALA A 63 7.23 12.66 16.90
C ALA A 63 7.13 14.19 16.76
N SER A 64 8.23 14.84 16.39
CA SER A 64 8.30 16.30 16.27
C SER A 64 7.84 16.83 14.90
N THR A 65 7.53 15.94 13.94
CA THR A 65 7.29 16.33 12.55
C THR A 65 6.20 15.49 11.90
N ASP A 66 5.41 16.15 11.04
CA ASP A 66 4.47 15.50 10.13
C ASP A 66 5.12 15.14 8.77
N LYS A 67 6.36 15.57 8.52
CA LYS A 67 7.08 15.30 7.27
C LYS A 67 7.71 13.91 7.30
N PRO A 68 7.39 13.02 6.34
CA PRO A 68 7.93 11.67 6.31
C PRO A 68 9.46 11.62 6.22
N CYS A 69 10.09 12.48 5.41
CA CYS A 69 11.54 12.44 5.24
C CYS A 69 12.30 12.77 6.53
N ASP A 70 11.76 13.67 7.34
CA ASP A 70 12.36 14.18 8.59
C ASP A 70 12.05 13.28 9.80
N PHE A 71 11.16 12.32 9.65
CA PHE A 71 10.73 11.44 10.73
C PHE A 71 11.84 10.44 11.13
N GLU A 72 12.04 10.30 12.44
CA GLU A 72 13.13 9.50 13.02
C GLU A 72 12.83 7.98 13.06
N TYR A 73 12.65 7.36 11.90
CA TYR A 73 12.33 5.92 11.79
C TYR A 73 13.36 4.99 12.47
N ALA A 74 14.62 5.43 12.61
CA ALA A 74 15.67 4.66 13.30
C ALA A 74 15.29 4.30 14.76
N LYS A 75 14.50 5.15 15.43
CA LYS A 75 13.98 4.88 16.78
C LYS A 75 13.01 3.70 16.80
N LEU A 76 12.19 3.54 15.77
CA LEU A 76 11.27 2.39 15.61
C LEU A 76 12.04 1.10 15.27
N ILE A 77 13.07 1.21 14.42
CA ILE A 77 13.87 0.06 13.99
C ILE A 77 14.61 -0.57 15.18
N SER A 78 15.31 0.26 15.96
CA SER A 78 16.17 -0.18 17.06
C SER A 78 15.40 -0.60 18.33
N GLY A 79 14.16 -0.14 18.51
CA GLY A 79 13.35 -0.50 19.67
C GLY A 79 13.84 0.13 20.98
N SER A 80 14.23 1.40 20.95
CA SER A 80 14.57 2.12 22.18
C SER A 80 13.30 2.38 23.00
N GLY A 81 13.03 1.59 24.04
CA GLY A 81 11.84 1.73 24.91
C GLY A 81 10.55 1.07 24.38
N VAL A 82 10.58 0.44 23.19
CA VAL A 82 9.48 -0.36 22.61
C VAL A 82 10.06 -1.56 21.87
N THR A 83 9.24 -2.57 21.53
CA THR A 83 9.73 -3.70 20.74
C THR A 83 10.30 -3.23 19.40
N ALA A 84 11.55 -3.58 19.11
CA ALA A 84 12.21 -3.28 17.85
C ALA A 84 11.38 -3.79 16.66
N ARG A 85 11.17 -2.93 15.66
CA ARG A 85 10.51 -3.31 14.40
C ARG A 85 11.46 -4.06 13.46
N GLY A 86 12.76 -3.82 13.61
CA GLY A 86 13.78 -4.33 12.70
C GLY A 86 13.81 -3.59 11.37
N ASP A 87 14.85 -3.85 10.57
CA ASP A 87 15.03 -3.26 9.24
C ASP A 87 13.85 -3.65 8.33
N PRO A 88 13.15 -2.68 7.70
CA PRO A 88 12.06 -2.97 6.76
C PRO A 88 12.48 -3.86 5.58
N CYS A 89 13.73 -3.80 5.12
CA CYS A 89 14.24 -4.64 4.05
C CYS A 89 14.75 -6.01 4.55
N GLY A 90 15.05 -6.14 5.85
CA GLY A 90 15.60 -7.34 6.48
C GLY A 90 16.94 -7.75 5.88
N SER A 91 17.27 -9.05 5.94
CA SER A 91 18.39 -9.62 5.17
C SER A 91 17.96 -9.77 3.70
N ALA A 92 17.93 -8.66 2.96
CA ALA A 92 17.47 -8.63 1.58
C ALA A 92 18.32 -9.56 0.68
N SER A 93 17.69 -10.13 -0.34
CA SER A 93 18.42 -10.79 -1.43
C SER A 93 18.98 -9.72 -2.37
N ASP A 94 20.25 -9.83 -2.76
CA ASP A 94 20.95 -8.82 -3.58
C ASP A 94 20.31 -8.58 -4.96
N LYS A 95 19.41 -9.45 -5.44
CA LYS A 95 18.82 -9.38 -6.78
C LYS A 95 17.34 -8.99 -6.75
N ARG A 96 17.08 -7.68 -6.75
CA ARG A 96 15.72 -7.10 -6.87
C ARG A 96 15.24 -6.94 -8.32
N PHE A 97 16.18 -6.80 -9.24
CA PHE A 97 15.97 -6.64 -10.68
C PHE A 97 16.85 -7.67 -11.41
N SER A 98 16.32 -8.28 -12.47
CA SER A 98 17.06 -9.22 -13.32
C SER A 98 16.54 -9.11 -14.74
N LYS A 99 17.44 -9.25 -15.71
CA LYS A 99 17.09 -9.30 -17.13
C LYS A 99 16.64 -10.70 -17.55
N GLU A 100 17.14 -11.73 -16.86
CA GLU A 100 16.94 -13.13 -17.17
C GLU A 100 15.59 -13.65 -16.63
N ARG A 101 15.16 -13.16 -15.47
CA ARG A 101 13.87 -13.52 -14.86
C ARG A 101 13.28 -12.27 -14.21
N VAL A 102 12.01 -11.99 -14.48
CA VAL A 102 11.32 -10.79 -13.95
C VAL A 102 10.35 -11.10 -12.80
N ALA A 103 9.97 -12.37 -12.64
CA ALA A 103 9.00 -12.81 -11.65
C ALA A 103 9.22 -14.27 -11.23
N GLU A 104 8.73 -14.59 -10.04
CA GLU A 104 8.60 -15.98 -9.58
C GLU A 104 7.12 -16.40 -9.70
N TYR A 105 6.91 -17.49 -10.41
CA TYR A 105 5.64 -18.22 -10.36
C TYR A 105 5.75 -19.26 -9.25
N ASP A 106 4.90 -19.12 -8.23
CA ASP A 106 4.76 -20.12 -7.18
C ASP A 106 3.32 -20.15 -6.69
N GLU A 107 2.58 -21.16 -7.14
CA GLU A 107 1.18 -21.41 -6.76
C GLU A 107 0.97 -21.50 -5.24
N LYS A 108 1.99 -21.87 -4.47
CA LYS A 108 1.88 -21.94 -3.01
C LYS A 108 1.99 -20.58 -2.35
N LYS A 109 2.58 -19.60 -3.05
CA LYS A 109 2.84 -18.24 -2.56
C LYS A 109 1.86 -17.21 -3.13
N ILE A 110 0.89 -17.60 -3.94
CA ILE A 110 -0.08 -16.68 -4.56
C ILE A 110 -1.50 -17.09 -4.12
N ARG A 111 -2.32 -16.12 -3.73
CA ARG A 111 -3.74 -16.34 -3.38
C ARG A 111 -4.55 -16.57 -4.66
N ASP A 112 -5.62 -17.35 -4.55
CA ASP A 112 -6.60 -17.54 -5.63
C ASP A 112 -6.06 -18.28 -6.88
N THR A 113 -4.91 -18.97 -6.79
CA THR A 113 -4.48 -19.93 -7.81
C THR A 113 -5.29 -21.22 -7.68
N ASN A 114 -6.31 -21.37 -8.51
CA ASN A 114 -7.11 -22.59 -8.56
C ASN A 114 -6.36 -23.69 -9.31
N LYS A 115 -6.14 -24.83 -8.66
CA LYS A 115 -5.80 -26.06 -9.38
C LYS A 115 -7.04 -26.56 -10.10
N SER A 116 -7.26 -26.14 -11.34
CA SER A 116 -8.14 -26.89 -12.22
C SER A 116 -7.53 -28.27 -12.40
N LYS A 117 -8.16 -29.32 -11.82
CA LYS A 117 -7.76 -30.72 -12.05
C LYS A 117 -7.87 -31.01 -13.55
N GLY A 118 -6.76 -30.88 -14.28
CA GLY A 118 -6.69 -31.11 -15.74
C GLY A 118 -6.83 -29.88 -16.64
N GLY A 119 -6.79 -28.66 -16.10
CA GLY A 119 -6.76 -27.42 -16.89
C GLY A 119 -5.39 -26.74 -16.85
N ASN A 120 -5.05 -25.98 -17.89
CA ASN A 120 -3.79 -25.23 -18.00
C ASN A 120 -3.46 -24.45 -16.71
N ASN A 121 -2.18 -24.39 -16.33
CA ASN A 121 -1.70 -23.68 -15.13
C ASN A 121 -1.93 -22.16 -15.28
N GLU A 122 -3.14 -21.69 -14.98
CA GLU A 122 -3.46 -20.28 -14.84
C GLU A 122 -3.03 -19.82 -13.44
N GLY A 123 -2.04 -18.94 -13.37
CA GLY A 123 -1.68 -18.33 -12.10
C GLY A 123 -0.89 -17.05 -12.26
N GLN A 124 -0.92 -16.24 -11.21
CA GLN A 124 -0.28 -14.93 -11.19
C GLN A 124 1.21 -15.10 -10.85
N CYS A 125 2.04 -14.23 -11.41
CA CYS A 125 3.48 -14.21 -11.13
C CYS A 125 3.80 -13.01 -10.23
N ALA A 126 4.46 -13.24 -9.11
CA ALA A 126 4.93 -12.14 -8.27
C ALA A 126 6.28 -11.62 -8.80
N PRO A 127 6.39 -10.33 -9.16
CA PRO A 127 7.65 -9.77 -9.65
C PRO A 127 8.72 -9.78 -8.55
N TYR A 128 10.01 -9.92 -8.91
CA TYR A 128 11.10 -9.93 -7.91
C TYR A 128 11.14 -8.68 -7.02
N ARG A 129 10.73 -7.53 -7.56
CA ARG A 129 10.51 -6.29 -6.81
C ARG A 129 9.54 -6.49 -5.63
N ARG A 130 8.38 -7.14 -5.88
CA ARG A 130 7.36 -7.46 -4.87
C ARG A 130 7.87 -8.49 -3.86
N LEU A 131 8.59 -9.51 -4.32
CA LEU A 131 9.15 -10.56 -3.46
C LEU A 131 10.16 -9.97 -2.45
N SER A 132 10.92 -8.98 -2.89
CA SER A 132 11.95 -8.28 -2.12
C SER A 132 11.45 -6.96 -1.51
N LEU A 133 10.13 -6.74 -1.45
CA LEU A 133 9.54 -5.50 -0.91
C LEU A 133 9.97 -5.28 0.54
N CYS A 134 10.41 -4.06 0.87
CA CYS A 134 10.85 -3.69 2.22
C CYS A 134 9.66 -3.47 3.17
N ASN A 135 9.03 -4.57 3.61
CA ASN A 135 7.87 -4.57 4.50
C ASN A 135 8.04 -5.48 5.74
N LYS A 136 9.28 -5.84 6.10
CA LYS A 136 9.53 -6.79 7.20
C LYS A 136 9.15 -6.24 8.56
N ASN A 137 9.20 -4.91 8.72
CA ASN A 137 8.69 -4.23 9.91
C ASN A 137 7.21 -4.53 10.19
N PHE A 138 6.40 -4.77 9.15
CA PHE A 138 4.97 -5.05 9.32
C PHE A 138 4.70 -6.31 10.17
N GLN A 139 5.58 -7.31 10.07
CA GLN A 139 5.48 -8.53 10.88
C GLN A 139 5.74 -8.26 12.37
N ASN A 140 6.38 -7.15 12.70
CA ASN A 140 6.77 -6.77 14.05
C ASN A 140 5.95 -5.61 14.62
N ILE A 141 4.90 -5.17 13.92
CA ILE A 141 3.95 -4.23 14.48
C ILE A 141 3.27 -4.89 15.68
N ASN A 142 3.42 -4.26 16.84
CA ASN A 142 2.83 -4.64 18.12
C ASN A 142 2.71 -3.41 19.04
N ASN A 143 1.93 -3.53 20.11
CA ASN A 143 1.80 -2.50 21.15
C ASN A 143 1.41 -1.12 20.61
N ILE A 144 0.49 -1.10 19.65
CA ILE A 144 -0.11 0.15 19.18
C ILE A 144 -1.13 0.59 20.23
N ASP A 145 -0.92 1.78 20.78
CA ASP A 145 -1.95 2.48 21.56
C ASP A 145 -3.18 2.68 20.65
N SER A 146 -4.34 2.17 21.10
CA SER A 146 -5.57 2.20 20.32
C SER A 146 -5.97 3.62 19.94
N ASP A 147 -5.73 4.59 20.81
CA ASP A 147 -6.11 6.00 20.58
C ASP A 147 -5.16 6.71 19.59
N LYS A 148 -4.06 6.05 19.22
CA LYS A 148 -3.08 6.52 18.24
C LYS A 148 -2.93 5.56 17.06
N ALA A 149 -3.85 4.59 16.92
CA ALA A 149 -3.67 3.49 15.98
C ALA A 149 -3.48 3.95 14.54
N ARG A 150 -4.26 4.96 14.09
CA ARG A 150 -4.14 5.52 12.73
C ARG A 150 -2.82 6.25 12.49
N HIS A 151 -2.28 6.89 13.52
CA HIS A 151 -1.01 7.63 13.47
C HIS A 151 0.19 6.67 13.48
N ASN A 152 0.14 5.66 14.35
CA ASN A 152 1.18 4.63 14.43
C ASN A 152 1.23 3.79 13.16
N LEU A 153 0.07 3.41 12.60
CA LEU A 153 0.02 2.70 11.32
C LEU A 153 0.63 3.54 10.19
N LEU A 154 0.37 4.86 10.15
CA LEU A 154 0.97 5.74 9.16
C LEU A 154 2.51 5.74 9.26
N ALA A 155 3.05 5.82 10.49
CA ALA A 155 4.50 5.78 10.70
C ALA A 155 5.11 4.46 10.22
N GLU A 156 4.49 3.32 10.51
CA GLU A 156 4.97 2.00 10.06
C GLU A 156 4.95 1.87 8.53
N VAL A 157 3.89 2.35 7.88
CA VAL A 157 3.73 2.30 6.43
C VAL A 157 4.71 3.26 5.73
N CYS A 158 4.87 4.49 6.24
CA CYS A 158 5.86 5.44 5.72
C CYS A 158 7.30 4.94 5.92
N MET A 159 7.59 4.23 7.02
CA MET A 159 8.89 3.59 7.21
C MET A 159 9.17 2.55 6.12
N ALA A 160 8.22 1.65 5.86
CA ALA A 160 8.35 0.67 4.78
C ALA A 160 8.53 1.35 3.41
N ALA A 161 7.73 2.38 3.14
CA ALA A 161 7.77 3.17 1.91
C ALA A 161 9.13 3.85 1.69
N LYS A 162 9.68 4.52 2.71
CA LYS A 162 10.99 5.18 2.66
C LYS A 162 12.11 4.21 2.33
N TYR A 163 12.22 3.12 3.09
CA TYR A 163 13.28 2.14 2.89
C TYR A 163 13.13 1.40 1.55
N GLU A 164 11.89 1.16 1.09
CA GLU A 164 11.63 0.63 -0.24
C GLU A 164 12.11 1.58 -1.35
N GLY A 165 11.85 2.89 -1.21
CA GLY A 165 12.30 3.92 -2.14
C GLY A 165 13.82 4.02 -2.23
N GLU A 166 14.49 4.07 -1.09
CA GLU A 166 15.97 4.05 -1.00
C GLU A 166 16.56 2.79 -1.62
N SER A 167 15.96 1.63 -1.36
CA SER A 167 16.39 0.35 -1.91
C SER A 167 16.21 0.30 -3.43
N ILE A 168 15.08 0.75 -3.97
CA ILE A 168 14.86 0.86 -5.43
C ILE A 168 15.90 1.79 -6.05
N LYS A 169 16.06 2.99 -5.50
CA LYS A 169 17.03 3.98 -6.02
C LYS A 169 18.44 3.42 -6.08
N THR A 170 18.83 2.60 -5.11
CA THR A 170 20.16 1.99 -5.05
C THR A 170 20.33 0.89 -6.09
N HIS A 171 19.43 -0.11 -6.11
CA HIS A 171 19.55 -1.28 -6.98
C HIS A 171 19.22 -0.97 -8.44
N TYR A 172 18.33 0.00 -8.70
CA TYR A 172 17.96 0.37 -10.07
C TYR A 172 19.12 1.04 -10.80
N LYS A 173 19.90 1.89 -10.11
CA LYS A 173 21.12 2.49 -10.66
C LYS A 173 22.14 1.44 -11.10
N GLN A 174 22.29 0.38 -10.32
CA GLN A 174 23.20 -0.73 -10.65
C GLN A 174 22.69 -1.50 -11.87
N TYR A 175 21.38 -1.80 -11.91
CA TYR A 175 20.73 -2.47 -13.03
C TYR A 175 20.86 -1.66 -14.34
N ASP A 176 20.58 -0.36 -14.32
CA ASP A 176 20.70 0.50 -15.51
C ASP A 176 22.15 0.59 -16.02
N ALA A 177 23.13 0.61 -15.11
CA ALA A 177 24.54 0.61 -15.47
C ALA A 177 24.99 -0.71 -16.11
N GLU A 178 24.46 -1.84 -15.63
CA GLU A 178 24.74 -3.18 -16.18
C GLU A 178 24.01 -3.40 -17.52
N TYR A 179 22.83 -2.82 -17.70
CA TYR A 179 22.00 -2.97 -18.89
C TYR A 179 21.64 -1.62 -19.54
N PRO A 180 22.63 -0.90 -20.11
CA PRO A 180 22.44 0.44 -20.67
C PRO A 180 21.55 0.48 -21.93
N SER A 181 21.24 -0.67 -22.54
CA SER A 181 20.39 -0.79 -23.73
C SER A 181 18.88 -0.65 -23.46
N GLY A 182 18.49 0.05 -22.40
CA GLY A 182 17.14 0.56 -22.18
C GLY A 182 16.17 -0.45 -21.55
N SER A 183 16.06 -0.42 -20.23
CA SER A 183 14.80 -0.77 -19.58
C SER A 183 13.72 0.20 -20.08
N SER A 184 12.59 -0.31 -20.56
CA SER A 184 11.43 0.51 -20.93
C SER A 184 10.73 1.14 -19.72
N PHE A 185 11.17 0.80 -18.50
CA PHE A 185 10.61 1.29 -17.26
C PHE A 185 11.60 2.25 -16.60
N THR A 186 11.08 3.27 -15.91
CA THR A 186 11.89 4.24 -15.18
C THR A 186 11.97 3.88 -13.70
N THR A 187 12.91 4.45 -12.95
CA THR A 187 12.90 4.38 -11.48
C THR A 187 11.55 4.79 -10.89
N CYS A 188 10.93 5.87 -11.42
CA CYS A 188 9.59 6.30 -11.01
C CYS A 188 8.52 5.23 -11.25
N THR A 189 8.65 4.42 -12.31
CA THR A 189 7.74 3.29 -12.56
C THR A 189 7.91 2.18 -11.54
N ALA A 190 9.16 1.89 -11.13
CA ALA A 190 9.42 0.93 -10.06
C ALA A 190 8.84 1.42 -8.71
N LEU A 191 9.02 2.70 -8.39
CA LEU A 191 8.45 3.33 -7.19
C LEU A 191 6.91 3.27 -7.20
N ALA A 192 6.26 3.63 -8.32
CA ALA A 192 4.81 3.55 -8.47
C ALA A 192 4.25 2.14 -8.25
N ARG A 193 4.95 1.12 -8.78
CA ARG A 193 4.57 -0.28 -8.59
C ARG A 193 4.76 -0.73 -7.13
N SER A 194 5.84 -0.33 -6.46
CA SER A 194 6.02 -0.63 -5.03
C SER A 194 5.03 0.09 -4.13
N PHE A 195 4.68 1.33 -4.45
CA PHE A 195 3.63 2.06 -3.77
C PHE A 195 2.27 1.35 -3.88
N ALA A 196 1.91 0.87 -5.08
CA ALA A 196 0.70 0.09 -5.28
C ALA A 196 0.71 -1.21 -4.45
N ASP A 197 1.82 -1.95 -4.44
CA ASP A 197 1.95 -3.18 -3.64
C ASP A 197 1.81 -2.92 -2.12
N ILE A 198 2.44 -1.85 -1.61
CA ILE A 198 2.29 -1.45 -0.21
C ILE A 198 0.83 -1.15 0.09
N GLY A 199 0.15 -0.42 -0.79
CA GLY A 199 -1.27 -0.15 -0.70
C GLY A 199 -2.11 -1.42 -0.70
N ASP A 200 -1.83 -2.38 -1.57
CA ASP A 200 -2.54 -3.65 -1.62
C ASP A 200 -2.34 -4.49 -0.35
N ILE A 201 -1.16 -4.44 0.26
CA ILE A 201 -0.92 -5.08 1.57
C ILE A 201 -1.77 -4.40 2.65
N VAL A 202 -1.72 -3.07 2.72
CA VAL A 202 -2.48 -2.29 3.72
C VAL A 202 -3.98 -2.47 3.54
N ARG A 203 -4.47 -2.67 2.32
CA ARG A 203 -5.89 -2.85 2.00
C ARG A 203 -6.39 -4.30 2.04
N GLY A 204 -5.49 -5.27 2.23
CA GLY A 204 -5.84 -6.70 2.21
C GLY A 204 -6.13 -7.24 0.81
N ARG A 205 -5.70 -6.54 -0.24
CA ARG A 205 -5.83 -6.93 -1.66
C ARG A 205 -4.61 -7.64 -2.22
N ASP A 206 -3.47 -7.54 -1.54
CA ASP A 206 -2.24 -8.18 -2.00
C ASP A 206 -2.44 -9.69 -2.13
N LEU A 207 -1.94 -10.26 -3.23
CA LEU A 207 -2.15 -11.67 -3.56
C LEU A 207 -0.99 -12.54 -3.07
N TYR A 208 0.18 -11.96 -2.81
CA TYR A 208 1.36 -12.71 -2.40
C TYR A 208 1.32 -13.17 -0.94
N ARG A 209 1.39 -14.48 -0.68
CA ARG A 209 1.29 -15.15 0.63
C ARG A 209 2.60 -15.33 1.40
N GLY A 210 3.73 -14.89 0.83
CA GLY A 210 5.05 -15.02 1.46
C GLY A 210 5.71 -16.38 1.23
N GLY A 211 7.01 -16.46 1.51
CA GLY A 211 7.79 -17.71 1.47
C GLY A 211 7.61 -18.53 2.74
N GLY A 212 6.68 -19.48 2.73
CA GLY A 212 6.36 -20.38 3.83
C GLY A 212 4.95 -20.95 3.67
N ARG A 213 4.56 -21.95 4.46
CA ARG A 213 3.21 -22.56 4.42
C ARG A 213 2.09 -21.59 4.88
N GLY A 214 1.95 -20.40 4.28
CA GLY A 214 0.89 -19.41 4.54
C GLY A 214 0.94 -18.67 5.89
N LYS A 215 1.55 -19.27 6.93
CA LYS A 215 1.48 -18.79 8.33
C LYS A 215 2.01 -17.38 8.57
N GLY A 216 2.91 -16.86 7.75
CA GLY A 216 3.47 -15.50 7.90
C GLY A 216 2.53 -14.40 7.41
N LYS A 217 1.76 -14.64 6.34
CA LYS A 217 0.77 -13.68 5.85
C LYS A 217 -0.50 -13.69 6.70
N GLU A 218 -0.98 -14.85 7.10
CA GLU A 218 -2.14 -14.96 7.99
C GLU A 218 -1.91 -14.13 9.26
N LYS A 219 -0.72 -14.23 9.86
CA LYS A 219 -0.31 -13.39 10.99
C LYS A 219 -0.29 -11.89 10.68
N LEU A 220 0.10 -11.48 9.47
CA LEU A 220 0.12 -10.06 9.09
C LEU A 220 -1.29 -9.52 8.86
N ASP A 221 -2.14 -10.26 8.16
CA ASP A 221 -3.52 -9.84 7.90
C ASP A 221 -4.30 -9.77 9.22
N ASP A 222 -4.14 -10.74 10.12
CA ASP A 222 -4.75 -10.70 11.46
C ASP A 222 -4.26 -9.51 12.29
N LYS A 223 -2.97 -9.16 12.19
CA LYS A 223 -2.42 -7.95 12.83
C LYS A 223 -3.03 -6.68 12.26
N LEU A 224 -3.11 -6.56 10.93
CA LEU A 224 -3.73 -5.41 10.29
C LEU A 224 -5.21 -5.32 10.67
N LYS A 225 -5.95 -6.42 10.70
CA LYS A 225 -7.34 -6.45 11.21
C LYS A 225 -7.45 -5.93 12.64
N GLY A 226 -6.56 -6.37 13.53
CA GLY A 226 -6.50 -5.85 14.91
C GLY A 226 -6.29 -4.34 14.95
N ILE A 227 -5.32 -3.84 14.19
CA ILE A 227 -5.02 -2.40 14.10
C ILE A 227 -6.22 -1.62 13.54
N PHE A 228 -6.86 -2.11 12.48
CA PHE A 228 -8.03 -1.46 11.90
C PHE A 228 -9.26 -1.53 12.82
N GLY A 229 -9.39 -2.58 13.63
CA GLY A 229 -10.38 -2.62 14.70
C GLY A 229 -10.14 -1.56 15.78
N ASP A 230 -8.88 -1.25 16.09
CA ASP A 230 -8.54 -0.16 17.01
C ASP A 230 -8.73 1.22 16.36
N ILE A 231 -8.38 1.39 15.08
CA ILE A 231 -8.70 2.60 14.30
C ILE A 231 -10.21 2.85 14.29
N TYR A 232 -11.01 1.81 14.06
CA TYR A 232 -12.47 1.92 14.09
C TYR A 232 -12.96 2.45 15.45
N LYS A 233 -12.47 1.89 16.56
CA LYS A 233 -12.83 2.36 17.91
C LYS A 233 -12.40 3.80 18.17
N ASP A 234 -11.22 4.18 17.71
CA ASP A 234 -10.65 5.53 17.84
C ASP A 234 -11.52 6.57 17.09
N VAL A 235 -11.76 6.36 15.80
CA VAL A 235 -12.51 7.34 14.98
C VAL A 235 -14.00 7.36 15.30
N THR A 236 -14.58 6.29 15.84
CA THR A 236 -16.00 6.24 16.28
C THR A 236 -16.24 6.79 17.68
N ARG A 237 -15.31 7.58 18.23
CA ARG A 237 -15.49 8.35 19.49
C ARG A 237 -15.54 9.86 19.28
N GLY A 238 -15.19 10.35 18.07
CA GLY A 238 -15.12 11.78 17.75
C GLY A 238 -16.47 12.45 17.48
N SER A 239 -16.44 13.72 17.06
CA SER A 239 -17.66 14.50 16.75
C SER A 239 -18.50 13.91 15.61
N ASN A 240 -17.87 13.17 14.70
CA ASN A 240 -18.51 12.53 13.54
C ASN A 240 -18.84 11.04 13.78
N TRP A 241 -18.86 10.58 15.03
CA TRP A 241 -18.96 9.16 15.36
C TRP A 241 -20.18 8.46 14.76
N GLN A 242 -21.36 9.09 14.72
CA GLN A 242 -22.56 8.45 14.15
C GLN A 242 -22.36 8.14 12.67
N ALA A 243 -21.80 9.09 11.93
CA ALA A 243 -21.63 8.97 10.49
C ALA A 243 -20.55 7.92 10.15
N LEU A 244 -19.44 7.87 10.90
CA LEU A 244 -18.41 6.83 10.78
C LEU A 244 -18.95 5.44 11.17
N LYS A 245 -19.72 5.36 12.26
CA LYS A 245 -20.34 4.11 12.70
C LYS A 245 -21.29 3.57 11.62
N THR A 246 -22.18 4.40 11.08
CA THR A 246 -23.09 4.00 10.00
C THR A 246 -22.34 3.60 8.74
N ARG A 247 -21.24 4.28 8.39
CA ARG A 247 -20.44 3.90 7.21
C ARG A 247 -19.85 2.49 7.34
N TYR A 248 -19.32 2.15 8.50
CA TYR A 248 -18.57 0.90 8.71
C TYR A 248 -19.31 -0.16 9.53
N GLU A 249 -20.63 -0.01 9.77
CA GLU A 249 -21.40 -0.92 10.63
C GLU A 249 -21.41 -2.37 10.13
N ASN A 250 -21.33 -2.54 8.80
CA ASN A 250 -21.28 -3.84 8.13
C ASN A 250 -19.85 -4.27 7.75
N ASP A 251 -18.84 -3.49 8.13
CA ASP A 251 -17.42 -3.71 7.80
C ASP A 251 -16.59 -4.03 9.04
N THR A 252 -17.00 -5.07 9.79
CA THR A 252 -16.50 -5.35 11.14
C THR A 252 -15.55 -6.55 11.24
N GLU A 253 -15.51 -7.41 10.22
CA GLU A 253 -14.64 -8.60 10.22
C GLU A 253 -13.24 -8.28 9.65
N ASN A 254 -13.20 -7.67 8.46
CA ASN A 254 -11.96 -7.45 7.72
C ASN A 254 -11.63 -5.96 7.53
N TYR A 255 -12.58 -5.08 7.86
CA TYR A 255 -12.45 -3.63 7.75
C TYR A 255 -12.06 -3.16 6.33
N PHE A 256 -12.53 -3.84 5.27
CA PHE A 256 -12.08 -3.56 3.91
C PHE A 256 -12.40 -2.13 3.47
N GLN A 257 -13.59 -1.63 3.78
CA GLN A 257 -13.99 -0.27 3.45
C GLN A 257 -13.19 0.75 4.27
N LEU A 258 -13.02 0.50 5.57
CA LEU A 258 -12.19 1.34 6.45
C LEU A 258 -10.72 1.37 5.99
N ARG A 259 -10.18 0.24 5.54
CA ARG A 259 -8.82 0.11 5.00
C ARG A 259 -8.63 0.90 3.71
N GLU A 260 -9.60 0.87 2.80
CA GLU A 260 -9.60 1.66 1.56
C GLU A 260 -9.64 3.17 1.84
N ASP A 261 -10.52 3.60 2.74
CA ASP A 261 -10.67 5.01 3.09
C ASP A 261 -9.42 5.52 3.83
N TRP A 262 -8.85 4.72 4.73
CA TRP A 262 -7.60 5.05 5.41
C TRP A 262 -6.43 5.16 4.42
N TRP A 263 -6.30 4.20 3.49
CA TRP A 263 -5.28 4.31 2.44
C TRP A 263 -5.47 5.58 1.64
N THR A 264 -6.70 5.88 1.20
CA THR A 264 -7.03 7.10 0.45
C THR A 264 -6.67 8.37 1.22
N ALA A 265 -6.94 8.42 2.52
CA ALA A 265 -6.62 9.57 3.37
C ALA A 265 -5.11 9.81 3.55
N ASN A 266 -4.29 8.76 3.44
CA ASN A 266 -2.88 8.78 3.81
C ASN A 266 -1.92 8.58 2.62
N ARG A 267 -2.43 8.17 1.46
CA ARG A 267 -1.62 7.78 0.28
C ARG A 267 -0.68 8.88 -0.21
N ALA A 268 -1.04 10.15 -0.04
CA ALA A 268 -0.18 11.28 -0.43
C ALA A 268 1.07 11.37 0.45
N THR A 269 0.92 11.24 1.77
CA THR A 269 2.03 11.21 2.73
C THR A 269 2.90 9.96 2.54
N ILE A 270 2.30 8.82 2.21
CA ILE A 270 3.03 7.59 1.90
C ILE A 270 3.81 7.72 0.58
N TRP A 271 3.24 8.43 -0.41
CA TRP A 271 3.92 8.74 -1.66
C TRP A 271 5.14 9.63 -1.44
N GLU A 272 4.99 10.69 -0.63
CA GLU A 272 6.11 11.55 -0.22
C GLU A 272 7.21 10.75 0.52
N ALA A 273 6.84 9.74 1.31
CA ALA A 273 7.82 8.90 1.99
C ALA A 273 8.66 8.03 1.03
N ILE A 274 8.09 7.51 -0.06
CA ILE A 274 8.78 6.59 -0.99
C ILE A 274 9.62 7.32 -2.05
N THR A 275 9.37 8.60 -2.33
CA THR A 275 10.04 9.39 -3.39
C THR A 275 11.13 10.29 -2.84
#